data_AF-A0A497Q5T0-F1
#
_entry.id   AF-A0A497Q5T0-F1
#
_cell.length_a   1.000
_cell.length_b   1.000
_cell.length_c   1.000
_cell.angle_alpha   90.00
_cell.angle_beta   90.00
_cell.angle_gamma   90.00
#
_symmetry.space_group_name_H-M   'P 1'
#
loop_
_entity.id
_entity.type
_entity.pdbx_description
1 polymer ?
#
loop_
_entity_poly.entity_id
_entity_poly.type
_entity_poly.pdbx_seq_one_letter_code
_entity_poly.pdbx_strand_id
1 'polypeptide(L)'
;MINEMIDLSEKVADKRKKDPSLIERMESAAQGQSPRFLLISPINRSSQDLELLDMEIGDAFHATRVPSVALPPPTKSPILFAGPASYNHGFAEKRGVILTFEFDEPLEIIRESIENLAKHPDLRDLPVIALRVDYDRGEARLTPHGKGRDYAGENWVLSRIQKPSHLDENTLVLICSDSRVKPPLTPAGLPMAIQTLGGFVPPYFSEDDESALLNAFFERWLRLDESTRHILIIGHGAFKTEGPPCGAAKASLEPSNVTSGLLRSVIQQIDDEASAFEESQPASPEDRVVALASAIRHNLLSYPAVRRYIENAHDDLIGSLFMNTVTNVLSLE
;
A
#
# COMPACT_ATOMS: atom_id res chain seq x y z
N MET A 1 12.40 12.49 -13.91
CA MET A 1 11.64 11.55 -13.05
C MET A 1 10.17 11.40 -13.44
N ILE A 2 9.25 12.32 -13.11
CA ILE A 2 7.78 12.10 -13.32
C ILE A 2 7.42 11.75 -14.77
N ASN A 3 7.88 12.53 -15.75
CA ASN A 3 7.60 12.25 -17.16
C ASN A 3 8.14 10.88 -17.61
N GLU A 4 9.32 10.48 -17.11
CA GLU A 4 9.88 9.16 -17.40
C GLU A 4 9.06 8.03 -16.75
N MET A 5 8.51 8.25 -15.56
CA MET A 5 7.60 7.29 -14.92
C MET A 5 6.31 7.12 -15.73
N ILE A 6 5.76 8.21 -16.28
CA ILE A 6 4.61 8.16 -17.18
C ILE A 6 4.96 7.32 -18.42
N ASP A 7 6.05 7.64 -19.11
CA ASP A 7 6.51 6.88 -20.29
C ASP A 7 6.76 5.39 -19.99
N LEU A 8 7.31 5.08 -18.81
CA LEU A 8 7.52 3.71 -18.34
C LEU A 8 6.19 2.99 -18.10
N SER A 9 5.21 3.67 -17.47
CA SER A 9 3.89 3.11 -17.21
C SER A 9 3.15 2.74 -18.49
N GLU A 10 3.25 3.56 -19.53
CA GLU A 10 2.69 3.29 -20.86
C GLU A 10 3.34 2.07 -21.51
N LYS A 11 4.68 2.00 -21.49
CA LYS A 11 5.43 0.85 -22.02
C LYS A 11 5.09 -0.45 -21.29
N VAL A 12 4.90 -0.39 -19.96
CA VAL A 12 4.48 -1.55 -19.16
C VAL A 12 3.07 -1.97 -19.53
N ALA A 13 2.13 -1.02 -19.63
CA ALA A 13 0.75 -1.30 -20.04
C ALA A 13 0.69 -1.93 -21.44
N ASP A 14 1.48 -1.44 -22.40
CA ASP A 14 1.55 -1.98 -23.75
C ASP A 14 2.16 -3.38 -23.81
N LYS A 15 3.08 -3.72 -22.90
CA LYS A 15 3.58 -5.09 -22.75
C LYS A 15 2.49 -6.01 -22.20
N ARG A 16 1.74 -5.58 -21.17
CA ARG A 16 0.63 -6.36 -20.59
C ARG A 16 -0.46 -6.65 -21.61
N LYS A 17 -0.81 -5.67 -22.45
CA LYS A 17 -1.78 -5.82 -23.56
C LYS A 17 -1.34 -6.78 -24.67
N LYS A 18 -0.10 -7.28 -24.64
CA LYS A 18 0.39 -8.30 -25.59
C LYS A 18 0.34 -9.71 -25.01
N ASP A 19 0.08 -9.86 -23.71
CA ASP A 19 -0.04 -11.13 -23.03
C ASP A 19 -1.53 -11.46 -22.79
N PRO A 20 -2.08 -12.50 -23.44
CA PRO A 20 -3.47 -12.89 -23.27
C PRO A 20 -3.87 -13.15 -21.82
N SER A 21 -2.96 -13.72 -21.01
CA SER A 21 -3.25 -14.02 -19.61
C SER A 21 -3.43 -12.73 -18.80
N LEU A 22 -2.63 -11.70 -19.06
CA LEU A 22 -2.73 -10.41 -18.38
C LEU A 22 -3.94 -9.60 -18.86
N ILE A 23 -4.35 -9.76 -20.12
CA ILE A 23 -5.61 -9.16 -20.62
C ILE A 23 -6.81 -9.72 -19.85
N GLU A 24 -6.94 -11.05 -19.72
CA GLU A 24 -8.03 -11.67 -18.96
C GLU A 24 -8.08 -11.16 -17.51
N ARG A 25 -6.91 -10.94 -16.89
CA ARG A 25 -6.84 -10.36 -15.54
C ARG A 25 -7.26 -8.90 -15.50
N MET A 26 -6.90 -8.11 -16.50
CA MET A 26 -7.36 -6.73 -16.63
C MET A 26 -8.88 -6.66 -16.81
N GLU A 27 -9.45 -7.56 -17.61
CA GLU A 27 -10.91 -7.67 -17.78
C GLU A 27 -11.59 -8.06 -16.47
N SER A 28 -11.03 -9.02 -15.73
CA SER A 28 -11.53 -9.40 -14.40
C SER A 28 -11.44 -8.23 -13.40
N ALA A 29 -10.31 -7.52 -13.38
CA ALA A 29 -10.08 -6.35 -12.52
C ALA A 29 -11.07 -5.21 -12.81
N ALA A 30 -11.48 -5.04 -14.07
CA ALA A 30 -12.50 -4.07 -14.45
C ALA A 30 -13.88 -4.38 -13.83
N GLN A 31 -14.19 -5.65 -13.58
CA GLN A 31 -15.46 -6.09 -12.97
C GLN A 31 -15.45 -6.06 -11.44
N GLY A 32 -14.27 -5.99 -10.81
CA GLY A 32 -14.15 -5.95 -9.36
C GLY A 32 -12.79 -6.46 -8.87
N GLN A 33 -12.68 -6.67 -7.56
CA GLN A 33 -11.49 -7.23 -6.93
C GLN A 33 -11.88 -8.46 -6.11
N SER A 34 -11.06 -9.51 -6.21
CA SER A 34 -11.19 -10.71 -5.38
C SER A 34 -9.79 -11.26 -5.04
N PRO A 35 -8.96 -10.46 -4.32
CA PRO A 35 -7.62 -10.86 -3.96
C PRO A 35 -7.61 -12.10 -3.08
N ARG A 36 -6.63 -12.96 -3.28
CA ARG A 36 -6.48 -14.22 -2.54
C ARG A 36 -5.76 -14.01 -1.22
N PHE A 37 -4.89 -13.02 -1.15
CA PHE A 37 -4.07 -12.77 0.02
C PHE A 37 -4.22 -11.33 0.50
N LEU A 38 -4.08 -11.14 1.80
CA LEU A 38 -3.66 -9.87 2.37
C LEU A 38 -2.14 -9.92 2.51
N LEU A 39 -1.42 -9.08 1.78
CA LEU A 39 0.04 -8.95 1.88
C LEU A 39 0.38 -7.75 2.78
N ILE A 40 1.10 -8.00 3.87
CA ILE A 40 1.56 -6.97 4.81
C ILE A 40 3.08 -6.86 4.69
N SER A 41 3.51 -5.79 4.05
CA SER A 41 4.91 -5.58 3.66
C SER A 41 5.52 -4.38 4.40
N PRO A 42 6.84 -4.38 4.66
CA PRO A 42 7.50 -3.19 5.17
C PRO A 42 7.56 -2.11 4.08
N ILE A 43 7.50 -0.84 4.49
CA ILE A 43 7.50 0.32 3.56
C ILE A 43 8.62 0.22 2.52
N ASN A 44 9.82 -0.16 2.95
CA ASN A 44 11.00 -0.25 2.11
C ASN A 44 11.04 -1.47 1.19
N ARG A 45 10.07 -2.39 1.23
CA ARG A 45 10.05 -3.60 0.38
C ARG A 45 8.71 -3.89 -0.29
N SER A 46 7.65 -3.14 -0.01
CA SER A 46 6.29 -3.42 -0.50
C SER A 46 6.22 -3.69 -2.01
N SER A 47 6.89 -2.88 -2.84
CA SER A 47 6.95 -3.12 -4.29
C SER A 47 7.81 -4.31 -4.68
N GLN A 48 8.88 -4.61 -3.94
CA GLN A 48 9.72 -5.79 -4.15
C GLN A 48 8.98 -7.07 -3.77
N ASP A 49 8.13 -7.06 -2.74
CA ASP A 49 7.37 -8.26 -2.34
C ASP A 49 6.36 -8.70 -3.42
N LEU A 50 5.77 -7.74 -4.13
CA LEU A 50 4.92 -8.02 -5.29
C LEU A 50 5.69 -8.79 -6.38
N GLU A 51 6.91 -8.36 -6.71
CA GLU A 51 7.73 -9.02 -7.72
C GLU A 51 8.33 -10.33 -7.21
N LEU A 52 8.85 -10.33 -5.97
CA LEU A 52 9.42 -11.51 -5.29
C LEU A 52 8.45 -12.68 -5.32
N LEU A 53 7.17 -12.42 -5.05
CA LEU A 53 6.14 -13.45 -4.94
C LEU A 53 5.37 -13.68 -6.25
N ASP A 54 5.81 -13.07 -7.35
CA ASP A 54 5.15 -13.10 -8.66
C ASP A 54 3.64 -12.78 -8.55
N MET A 55 3.32 -11.79 -7.71
CA MET A 55 1.95 -11.37 -7.44
C MET A 55 1.50 -10.42 -8.52
N GLU A 56 0.50 -10.84 -9.27
CA GLU A 56 -0.02 -10.08 -10.39
C GLU A 56 -1.30 -9.30 -10.00
N ILE A 57 -1.78 -8.44 -10.90
CA ILE A 57 -2.99 -7.63 -10.67
C ILE A 57 -4.15 -8.52 -10.21
N GLY A 58 -4.73 -8.18 -9.06
CA GLY A 58 -5.84 -8.89 -8.45
C GLY A 58 -5.43 -10.03 -7.50
N ASP A 59 -4.14 -10.35 -7.32
CA ASP A 59 -3.73 -11.45 -6.41
C ASP A 59 -3.74 -11.08 -4.93
N ALA A 60 -3.31 -9.87 -4.60
CA ALA A 60 -3.09 -9.45 -3.22
C ALA A 60 -3.67 -8.07 -2.93
N PHE A 61 -4.43 -7.97 -1.85
CA PHE A 61 -4.74 -6.70 -1.19
C PHE A 61 -3.60 -6.36 -0.25
N HIS A 62 -3.28 -5.08 -0.07
CA HIS A 62 -2.07 -4.70 0.68
C HIS A 62 -2.37 -4.02 2.01
N ALA A 63 -1.50 -4.26 2.97
CA ALA A 63 -1.34 -3.43 4.15
C ALA A 63 0.16 -3.15 4.32
N THR A 64 0.48 -2.16 5.15
CA THR A 64 1.83 -1.67 5.33
C THR A 64 2.28 -1.84 6.78
N ARG A 65 3.55 -2.17 7.00
CA ARG A 65 4.21 -2.04 8.30
C ARG A 65 5.45 -1.17 8.20
N VAL A 66 5.88 -0.58 9.30
CA VAL A 66 7.15 0.14 9.36
C VAL A 66 8.32 -0.85 9.47
N PRO A 67 9.41 -0.69 8.70
CA PRO A 67 10.54 -1.60 8.72
C PRO A 67 11.26 -1.64 10.07
N SER A 68 11.72 -2.84 10.43
CA SER A 68 12.45 -3.14 11.67
C SER A 68 11.69 -2.81 12.95
N VAL A 69 10.36 -2.77 12.89
CA VAL A 69 9.45 -2.59 14.02
C VAL A 69 8.37 -3.66 13.95
N ALA A 70 7.92 -4.13 15.11
CA ALA A 70 6.80 -5.07 15.18
C ALA A 70 5.52 -4.41 14.64
N LEU A 71 4.69 -5.19 13.94
CA LEU A 71 3.36 -4.76 13.55
C LEU A 71 2.59 -4.34 14.82
N PRO A 72 2.10 -3.10 14.92
CA PRO A 72 1.38 -2.65 16.11
C PRO A 72 0.07 -3.42 16.30
N PRO A 73 -0.51 -3.43 17.52
CA PRO A 73 -1.87 -3.93 17.70
C PRO A 73 -2.85 -3.13 16.82
N PRO A 74 -3.97 -3.72 16.37
CA PRO A 74 -4.89 -3.10 15.42
C PRO A 74 -5.35 -1.68 15.79
N THR A 75 -5.56 -1.42 17.08
CA THR A 75 -5.99 -0.11 17.60
C THR A 75 -4.94 0.98 17.49
N LYS A 76 -3.66 0.62 17.37
CA LYS A 76 -2.53 1.54 17.20
C LYS A 76 -2.11 1.71 15.74
N SER A 77 -2.67 0.90 14.83
CA SER A 77 -2.41 1.03 13.40
C SER A 77 -3.68 0.86 12.56
N PRO A 78 -4.68 1.76 12.76
CA PRO A 78 -5.92 1.72 12.01
C PRO A 78 -5.73 1.96 10.50
N ILE A 79 -4.80 2.81 10.08
CA ILE A 79 -4.64 3.18 8.66
C ILE A 79 -3.67 2.26 7.91
N LEU A 80 -2.49 1.98 8.48
CA LEU A 80 -1.47 1.18 7.77
C LEU A 80 -1.86 -0.29 7.67
N PHE A 81 -2.52 -0.83 8.70
CA PHE A 81 -2.78 -2.27 8.82
C PHE A 81 -4.25 -2.63 9.01
N ALA A 82 -4.89 -2.17 10.09
CA ALA A 82 -6.17 -2.72 10.50
C ALA A 82 -7.33 -2.35 9.56
N GLY A 83 -7.33 -1.14 9.02
CA GLY A 83 -8.29 -0.69 8.00
C GLY A 83 -8.23 -1.57 6.75
N PRO A 84 -7.06 -1.72 6.09
CA PRO A 84 -6.92 -2.66 4.99
C PRO A 84 -7.32 -4.11 5.34
N ALA A 85 -6.98 -4.58 6.54
CA ALA A 85 -7.37 -5.91 7.02
C ALA A 85 -8.89 -6.08 7.15
N SER A 86 -9.59 -5.09 7.71
CA SER A 86 -11.05 -5.10 7.78
C SER A 86 -11.71 -4.96 6.41
N TYR A 87 -11.13 -4.19 5.48
CA TYR A 87 -11.64 -4.12 4.10
C TYR A 87 -11.50 -5.47 3.40
N ASN A 88 -10.35 -6.13 3.57
CA ASN A 88 -10.07 -7.45 2.99
C ASN A 88 -11.08 -8.53 3.45
N HIS A 89 -11.67 -8.39 4.63
CA HIS A 89 -12.72 -9.30 5.11
C HIS A 89 -13.91 -9.41 4.14
N GLY A 90 -14.22 -8.35 3.38
CA GLY A 90 -15.34 -8.34 2.45
C GLY A 90 -15.16 -9.23 1.22
N PHE A 91 -13.96 -9.71 0.91
CA PHE A 91 -13.71 -10.50 -0.30
C PHE A 91 -14.11 -11.97 -0.13
N ALA A 92 -14.52 -12.58 -1.25
CA ALA A 92 -14.98 -13.96 -1.29
C ALA A 92 -13.83 -14.97 -1.19
N GLU A 93 -12.74 -14.74 -1.93
CA GLU A 93 -11.52 -15.55 -1.84
C GLU A 93 -10.61 -14.98 -0.74
N LYS A 94 -10.23 -15.79 0.25
CA LYS A 94 -9.27 -15.41 1.31
C LYS A 94 -8.44 -16.63 1.69
N ARG A 95 -7.26 -16.78 1.07
CA ARG A 95 -6.34 -17.90 1.30
C ARG A 95 -5.45 -17.69 2.51
N GLY A 96 -5.12 -16.44 2.87
CA GLY A 96 -4.33 -16.17 4.06
C GLY A 96 -3.76 -14.76 4.11
N VAL A 97 -2.99 -14.49 5.16
CA VAL A 97 -2.24 -13.26 5.34
C VAL A 97 -0.75 -13.58 5.17
N ILE A 98 -0.07 -12.86 4.27
CA ILE A 98 1.38 -12.96 4.08
C ILE A 98 2.03 -11.80 4.81
N LEU A 99 2.99 -12.09 5.69
CA LEU A 99 3.82 -11.09 6.37
C LEU A 99 5.27 -11.30 5.95
N THR A 100 5.91 -10.27 5.42
CA THR A 100 7.31 -10.33 5.00
C THR A 100 8.21 -9.58 5.98
N PHE A 101 9.40 -10.13 6.20
CA PHE A 101 10.45 -9.62 7.08
C PHE A 101 11.79 -9.74 6.38
N GLU A 102 12.69 -8.78 6.62
CA GLU A 102 14.09 -8.92 6.19
C GLU A 102 14.70 -10.17 6.82
N PHE A 103 15.66 -10.78 6.13
CA PHE A 103 16.29 -12.03 6.58
C PHE A 103 16.92 -11.91 7.97
N ASP A 104 17.46 -10.74 8.29
CA ASP A 104 18.14 -10.39 9.54
C ASP A 104 17.23 -9.74 10.59
N GLU A 105 15.93 -9.55 10.32
CA GLU A 105 15.01 -8.99 11.32
C GLU A 105 14.96 -9.89 12.58
N PRO A 106 15.03 -9.31 13.80
CA PRO A 106 14.95 -10.06 15.05
C PRO A 106 13.72 -10.95 15.15
N LEU A 107 13.86 -12.15 15.75
CA LEU A 107 12.74 -13.09 15.91
C LEU A 107 11.63 -12.53 16.79
N GLU A 108 11.99 -11.67 17.75
CA GLU A 108 11.08 -11.00 18.67
C GLU A 108 10.10 -10.10 17.91
N ILE A 109 10.60 -9.33 16.93
CA ILE A 109 9.78 -8.48 16.06
C ILE A 109 8.76 -9.32 15.28
N ILE A 110 9.19 -10.46 14.74
CA ILE A 110 8.32 -11.34 13.97
C ILE A 110 7.23 -11.95 14.87
N ARG A 111 7.62 -12.46 16.05
CA ARG A 111 6.68 -13.04 17.02
C ARG A 111 5.64 -12.03 17.47
N GLU A 112 6.09 -10.84 17.88
CA GLU A 112 5.20 -9.76 18.31
C GLU A 112 4.26 -9.32 17.18
N SER A 113 4.76 -9.23 15.94
CA SER A 113 3.94 -8.90 14.78
C SER A 113 2.82 -9.90 14.55
N ILE A 114 3.12 -11.20 14.64
CA ILE A 114 2.13 -12.29 14.47
C ILE A 114 1.13 -12.30 15.63
N GLU A 115 1.58 -12.04 16.86
CA GLU A 115 0.71 -11.91 18.02
C GLU A 115 -0.26 -10.73 17.89
N ASN A 116 0.22 -9.58 17.42
CA ASN A 116 -0.60 -8.40 17.18
C ASN A 116 -1.56 -8.58 16.01
N LEU A 117 -1.12 -9.24 14.93
CA LEU A 117 -1.98 -9.62 13.81
C LEU A 117 -3.19 -10.44 14.28
N ALA A 118 -2.95 -11.44 15.13
CA ALA A 118 -3.99 -12.33 15.65
C ALA A 118 -5.02 -11.62 16.56
N LYS A 119 -4.74 -10.39 17.03
CA LYS A 119 -5.70 -9.57 17.78
C LYS A 119 -6.75 -8.93 16.86
N HIS A 120 -6.52 -8.90 15.54
CA HIS A 120 -7.48 -8.35 14.59
C HIS A 120 -8.69 -9.28 14.43
N PRO A 121 -9.93 -8.81 14.68
CA PRO A 121 -11.11 -9.67 14.67
C PRO A 121 -11.33 -10.33 13.31
N ASP A 122 -11.14 -9.57 12.23
CA ASP A 122 -11.42 -10.04 10.87
C ASP A 122 -10.36 -10.99 10.28
N LEU A 123 -9.21 -11.15 10.96
CA LEU A 123 -8.10 -12.02 10.50
C LEU A 123 -7.93 -13.27 11.36
N ARG A 124 -8.67 -13.41 12.47
CA ARG A 124 -8.48 -14.44 13.49
C ARG A 124 -8.42 -15.87 12.92
N ASP A 125 -9.24 -16.13 11.91
CA ASP A 125 -9.42 -17.47 11.32
C ASP A 125 -8.66 -17.64 10.00
N LEU A 126 -7.89 -16.64 9.57
CA LEU A 126 -7.07 -16.73 8.37
C LEU A 126 -5.68 -17.30 8.70
N PRO A 127 -5.14 -18.21 7.87
CA PRO A 127 -3.79 -18.72 8.06
C PRO A 127 -2.77 -17.62 7.81
N VAL A 128 -1.64 -17.72 8.51
CA VAL A 128 -0.56 -16.72 8.48
C VAL A 128 0.68 -17.33 7.83
N ILE A 129 1.16 -16.70 6.77
CA ILE A 129 2.38 -17.07 6.04
C ILE A 129 3.44 -16.01 6.35
N ALA A 130 4.27 -16.26 7.36
CA ALA A 130 5.36 -15.34 7.72
C ALA A 130 6.65 -15.73 6.97
N LEU A 131 7.20 -14.81 6.20
CA LEU A 131 8.40 -15.01 5.38
C LEU A 131 9.55 -14.14 5.86
N ARG A 132 10.73 -14.74 5.98
CA ARG A 132 12.01 -14.03 6.02
C ARG A 132 12.60 -14.01 4.63
N VAL A 133 12.98 -12.84 4.14
CA VAL A 133 13.38 -12.61 2.76
C VAL A 133 14.78 -12.05 2.70
N ASP A 134 15.63 -12.66 1.89
CA ASP A 134 16.90 -12.10 1.43
C ASP A 134 16.65 -11.56 0.01
N TYR A 135 16.36 -10.25 -0.07
CA TYR A 135 16.03 -9.58 -1.34
C TYR A 135 17.20 -9.56 -2.32
N ASP A 136 18.45 -9.55 -1.82
CA ASP A 136 19.65 -9.54 -2.65
C ASP A 136 19.85 -10.88 -3.37
N ARG A 137 19.50 -11.98 -2.70
CA ARG A 137 19.57 -13.33 -3.27
C ARG A 137 18.29 -13.78 -3.95
N GLY A 138 17.16 -13.13 -3.66
CA GLY A 138 15.86 -13.61 -4.09
C GLY A 138 15.47 -14.92 -3.40
N GLU A 139 15.82 -15.06 -2.13
CA GLU A 139 15.47 -16.23 -1.32
C GLU A 139 14.45 -15.84 -0.26
N ALA A 140 13.47 -16.70 0.01
CA ALA A 140 12.60 -16.54 1.16
C ALA A 140 12.38 -17.85 1.90
N ARG A 141 12.17 -17.77 3.22
CA ARG A 141 11.96 -18.91 4.11
C ARG A 141 10.79 -18.66 5.03
N LEU A 142 9.98 -19.68 5.25
CA LEU A 142 8.91 -19.64 6.23
C LEU A 142 9.48 -19.51 7.64
N THR A 143 8.88 -18.63 8.44
CA THR A 143 9.17 -18.52 9.88
C THR A 143 8.16 -19.38 10.66
N PRO A 144 8.61 -20.40 11.41
CA PRO A 144 7.71 -21.19 12.25
C PRO A 144 7.10 -20.35 13.37
N HIS A 145 5.77 -20.35 13.50
CA HIS A 145 5.07 -19.49 14.48
C HIS A 145 3.91 -20.16 15.24
N GLY A 146 3.47 -21.35 14.83
CA GLY A 146 2.48 -22.14 15.58
C GLY A 146 1.02 -21.63 15.51
N LYS A 147 0.74 -20.55 14.79
CA LYS A 147 -0.63 -20.20 14.35
C LYS A 147 -0.92 -21.04 13.09
N GLY A 148 -2.17 -21.48 12.90
CA GLY A 148 -2.55 -22.50 11.89
C GLY A 148 -1.86 -22.37 10.53
N ARG A 149 -1.50 -23.51 9.94
CA ARG A 149 -0.74 -23.60 8.69
C ARG A 149 -1.64 -23.88 7.51
N ASP A 150 -1.48 -23.11 6.45
CA ASP A 150 -2.02 -23.44 5.13
C ASP A 150 -0.89 -23.94 4.24
N TYR A 151 -0.67 -25.25 4.22
CA TYR A 151 0.38 -25.86 3.39
C TYR A 151 0.18 -25.57 1.89
N ALA A 152 -1.07 -25.45 1.42
CA ALA A 152 -1.34 -25.18 0.01
C ALA A 152 -0.97 -23.74 -0.33
N GLY A 153 -1.38 -22.78 0.49
CA GLY A 153 -0.98 -21.37 0.39
C GLY A 153 0.52 -21.18 0.54
N GLU A 154 1.15 -21.78 1.55
CA GLU A 154 2.60 -21.76 1.77
C GLU A 154 3.35 -22.27 0.53
N ASN A 155 2.99 -23.45 0.01
CA ASN A 155 3.63 -24.00 -1.19
C ASN A 155 3.39 -23.14 -2.44
N TRP A 156 2.20 -22.57 -2.59
CA TRP A 156 1.88 -21.68 -3.70
C TRP A 156 2.77 -20.43 -3.69
N VAL A 157 2.94 -19.81 -2.52
CA VAL A 157 3.78 -18.63 -2.32
C VAL A 157 5.25 -18.98 -2.55
N LEU A 158 5.75 -20.07 -1.96
CA LEU A 158 7.15 -20.49 -2.11
C LEU A 158 7.51 -20.85 -3.55
N SER A 159 6.58 -21.42 -4.32
CA SER A 159 6.83 -21.81 -5.73
C SER A 159 7.05 -20.65 -6.69
N ARG A 160 6.78 -19.42 -6.25
CA ARG A 160 6.86 -18.19 -7.06
C ARG A 160 8.04 -17.30 -6.71
N ILE A 161 8.81 -17.66 -5.69
CA ILE A 161 9.92 -16.85 -5.24
C ILE A 161 10.89 -16.62 -6.40
N GLN A 162 11.06 -15.36 -6.76
CA GLN A 162 12.03 -14.90 -7.74
C GLN A 162 12.79 -13.70 -7.21
N LYS A 163 14.01 -13.48 -7.71
CA LYS A 163 14.77 -12.30 -7.30
C LYS A 163 14.08 -11.03 -7.81
N PRO A 164 13.65 -10.11 -6.93
CA PRO A 164 13.03 -8.87 -7.36
C PRO A 164 14.06 -7.92 -7.94
N SER A 165 13.58 -7.00 -8.77
CA SER A 165 14.33 -5.87 -9.29
C SER A 165 14.88 -4.96 -8.17
N HIS A 166 15.84 -4.11 -8.53
CA HIS A 166 16.46 -3.17 -7.60
C HIS A 166 15.42 -2.23 -6.97
N LEU A 167 15.62 -1.91 -5.69
CA LEU A 167 14.82 -0.94 -4.96
C LEU A 167 15.35 0.47 -5.20
N ASP A 168 14.50 1.36 -5.69
CA ASP A 168 14.74 2.80 -5.67
C ASP A 168 14.43 3.35 -4.28
N GLU A 169 15.48 3.46 -3.46
CA GLU A 169 15.38 4.02 -2.12
C GLU A 169 15.03 5.52 -2.13
N ASN A 170 15.16 6.23 -3.25
CA ASN A 170 14.90 7.67 -3.32
C ASN A 170 13.43 8.03 -3.49
N THR A 171 12.60 7.06 -3.89
CA THR A 171 11.20 7.31 -4.20
C THR A 171 10.30 6.52 -3.25
N LEU A 172 9.45 7.24 -2.53
CA LEU A 172 8.35 6.66 -1.76
C LEU A 172 7.03 6.93 -2.48
N VAL A 173 6.25 5.89 -2.72
CA VAL A 173 4.91 5.99 -3.29
C VAL A 173 3.86 5.78 -2.19
N LEU A 174 2.86 6.67 -2.13
CA LEU A 174 1.63 6.47 -1.38
C LEU A 174 0.55 6.05 -2.37
N ILE A 175 0.03 4.82 -2.27
CA ILE A 175 -0.95 4.29 -3.23
C ILE A 175 -1.98 3.41 -2.52
N CYS A 176 -3.13 3.19 -3.15
CA CYS A 176 -4.19 2.38 -2.58
C CYS A 176 -3.78 0.91 -2.38
N SER A 177 -4.33 0.28 -1.34
CA SER A 177 -4.28 -1.16 -1.08
C SER A 177 -5.02 -2.01 -2.13
N ASP A 178 -5.81 -1.37 -2.99
CA ASP A 178 -6.60 -1.99 -4.06
C ASP A 178 -5.74 -2.95 -4.88
N SER A 179 -6.16 -4.21 -4.96
CA SER A 179 -5.34 -5.26 -5.58
C SER A 179 -5.14 -5.08 -7.08
N ARG A 180 -5.86 -4.13 -7.69
CA ARG A 180 -5.80 -3.84 -9.11
C ARG A 180 -4.71 -2.84 -9.47
N VAL A 181 -4.21 -2.09 -8.50
CA VAL A 181 -3.12 -1.13 -8.68
C VAL A 181 -1.84 -1.64 -8.05
N LYS A 182 -0.71 -1.29 -8.67
CA LYS A 182 0.63 -1.57 -8.16
C LYS A 182 1.42 -0.26 -8.10
N PRO A 183 2.36 -0.10 -7.15
CA PRO A 183 3.31 0.99 -7.20
C PRO A 183 4.01 1.05 -8.57
N PRO A 184 4.05 2.21 -9.24
CA PRO A 184 4.64 2.33 -10.57
C PRO A 184 6.16 2.21 -10.54
N LEU A 185 6.76 1.70 -11.62
CA LEU A 185 8.22 1.66 -11.77
C LEU A 185 8.80 3.07 -11.86
N THR A 186 9.95 3.27 -11.23
CA THR A 186 10.78 4.46 -11.42
C THR A 186 11.90 4.16 -12.43
N PRO A 187 12.59 5.19 -12.97
CA PRO A 187 13.77 4.97 -13.80
C PRO A 187 14.92 4.23 -13.07
N ALA A 188 14.96 4.29 -11.73
CA ALA A 188 15.98 3.65 -10.92
C ALA A 188 15.59 2.23 -10.47
N GLY A 189 14.29 1.89 -10.41
CA GLY A 189 13.83 0.57 -10.02
C GLY A 189 12.42 0.54 -9.45
N LEU A 190 12.17 -0.37 -8.53
CA LEU A 190 10.93 -0.46 -7.76
C LEU A 190 10.96 0.56 -6.62
N PRO A 191 9.96 1.44 -6.45
CA PRO A 191 9.97 2.40 -5.35
C PRO A 191 9.72 1.71 -4.01
N MET A 192 9.99 2.41 -2.91
CA MET A 192 9.35 2.10 -1.63
C MET A 192 7.84 2.44 -1.72
N ALA A 193 6.99 1.79 -0.92
CA ALA A 193 5.57 2.12 -0.93
C ALA A 193 4.90 2.01 0.43
N ILE A 194 3.97 2.93 0.69
CA ILE A 194 2.92 2.79 1.68
C ILE A 194 1.62 2.51 0.92
N GLN A 195 1.06 1.32 1.17
CA GLN A 195 -0.19 0.87 0.59
C GLN A 195 -1.27 0.77 1.66
N THR A 196 -2.27 1.65 1.55
CA THR A 196 -3.39 1.81 2.51
C THR A 196 -4.69 2.09 1.77
N LEU A 197 -5.83 2.14 2.47
CA LEU A 197 -7.10 2.50 1.82
C LEU A 197 -7.02 3.92 1.23
N GLY A 198 -7.13 4.01 -0.10
CA GLY A 198 -7.00 5.28 -0.84
C GLY A 198 -5.59 5.87 -0.89
N GLY A 199 -4.56 5.14 -0.43
CA GLY A 199 -3.22 5.69 -0.24
C GLY A 199 -3.13 6.68 0.92
N PHE A 200 -4.16 6.71 1.78
CA PHE A 200 -4.26 7.61 2.90
C PHE A 200 -3.16 7.41 3.94
N VAL A 201 -2.63 8.51 4.46
CA VAL A 201 -1.78 8.54 5.65
C VAL A 201 -2.41 9.49 6.67
N PRO A 202 -2.43 9.12 7.96
CA PRO A 202 -3.01 9.97 8.98
C PRO A 202 -2.12 11.22 9.20
N PRO A 203 -2.67 12.32 9.73
CA PRO A 203 -1.85 13.40 10.25
C PRO A 203 -1.08 12.95 11.50
N TYR A 204 -0.02 13.67 11.83
CA TYR A 204 0.84 13.39 12.97
C TYR A 204 0.25 13.94 14.27
N PHE A 205 0.05 13.07 15.26
CA PHE A 205 -0.55 13.45 16.55
C PHE A 205 0.42 13.36 17.74
N SER A 206 1.68 12.94 17.54
CA SER A 206 2.65 12.70 18.63
C SER A 206 2.20 11.63 19.66
N GLU A 207 1.22 10.80 19.31
CA GLU A 207 0.80 9.65 20.10
C GLU A 207 1.67 8.42 19.80
N ASP A 208 1.70 7.45 20.72
CA ASP A 208 2.44 6.18 20.52
C ASP A 208 1.63 5.22 19.63
N ASP A 209 1.50 5.60 18.37
CA ASP A 209 0.71 4.96 17.31
C ASP A 209 1.45 4.93 15.95
N GLU A 210 0.75 4.54 14.89
CA GLU A 210 1.31 4.50 13.53
C GLU A 210 1.84 5.84 13.02
N SER A 211 1.34 6.99 13.50
CA SER A 211 1.86 8.30 13.12
C SER A 211 3.26 8.54 13.70
N ALA A 212 3.53 8.10 14.93
CA ALA A 212 4.88 8.13 15.50
C ALA A 212 5.84 7.18 14.76
N LEU A 213 5.37 5.99 14.39
CA LEU A 213 6.17 5.03 13.63
C LEU A 213 6.51 5.55 12.22
N LEU A 214 5.55 6.18 11.54
CA LEU A 214 5.77 6.86 10.27
C LEU A 214 6.76 8.03 10.43
N ASN A 215 6.63 8.86 11.47
CA ASN A 215 7.60 9.93 11.72
C ASN A 215 9.02 9.38 11.93
N ALA A 216 9.18 8.28 12.68
CA ALA A 216 10.48 7.64 12.87
C ALA A 216 11.04 7.04 11.57
N PHE A 217 10.17 6.53 10.69
CA PHE A 217 10.57 6.13 9.34
C PHE A 217 11.05 7.32 8.52
N PHE A 218 10.24 8.39 8.44
CA PHE A 218 10.59 9.61 7.71
C PHE A 218 11.87 10.25 8.25
N GLU A 219 12.10 10.27 9.56
CA GLU A 219 13.34 10.81 10.14
C GLU A 219 14.57 10.00 9.72
N ARG A 220 14.45 8.67 9.64
CA ARG A 220 15.56 7.82 9.19
C ARG A 220 15.84 7.92 7.71
N TRP A 221 14.79 8.10 6.89
CA TRP A 221 14.86 8.11 5.43
C TRP A 221 15.11 9.49 4.82
N LEU A 222 14.49 10.55 5.35
CA LEU A 222 14.68 11.93 4.91
C LEU A 222 15.88 12.57 5.63
N ARG A 223 17.06 11.98 5.49
CA ARG A 223 18.29 12.57 6.05
C ARG A 223 18.71 13.75 5.19
N LEU A 224 19.24 14.79 5.84
CA LEU A 224 19.52 16.09 5.22
C LEU A 224 20.65 16.05 4.15
N ASP A 225 21.41 14.96 4.08
CA ASP A 225 22.48 14.73 3.09
C ASP A 225 21.99 14.08 1.78
N GLU A 226 20.73 13.65 1.71
CA GLU A 226 20.17 12.94 0.56
C GLU A 226 19.27 13.86 -0.28
N SER A 227 19.87 14.70 -1.12
CA SER A 227 19.17 15.78 -1.84
C SER A 227 18.18 15.35 -2.94
N THR A 228 17.82 14.07 -3.04
CA THR A 228 17.06 13.49 -4.16
C THR A 228 15.85 12.66 -3.73
N ARG A 229 15.39 12.79 -2.48
CA ARG A 229 14.21 12.05 -2.00
C ARG A 229 12.91 12.67 -2.53
N HIS A 230 11.97 11.81 -2.93
CA HIS A 230 10.64 12.20 -3.41
C HIS A 230 9.55 11.33 -2.80
N ILE A 231 8.43 11.95 -2.44
CA ILE A 231 7.18 11.29 -2.05
C ILE A 231 6.16 11.54 -3.16
N LEU A 232 5.63 10.47 -3.75
CA LEU A 232 4.63 10.54 -4.80
C LEU A 232 3.29 10.00 -4.28
N ILE A 233 2.27 10.84 -4.29
CA ILE A 233 0.89 10.47 -3.99
C ILE A 233 0.25 9.98 -5.28
N ILE A 234 -0.23 8.74 -5.30
CA ILE A 234 -0.84 8.14 -6.49
C ILE A 234 -2.32 7.90 -6.24
N GLY A 235 -3.15 8.82 -6.73
CA GLY A 235 -4.60 8.62 -6.81
C GLY A 235 -4.93 7.64 -7.93
N HIS A 236 -5.96 6.81 -7.77
CA HIS A 236 -6.39 5.91 -8.85
C HIS A 236 -7.91 5.92 -9.07
N GLY A 237 -8.32 5.71 -10.32
CA GLY A 237 -9.72 5.78 -10.71
C GLY A 237 -9.90 5.76 -12.22
N ALA A 238 -11.09 6.17 -12.68
CA ALA A 238 -11.47 6.24 -14.08
C ALA A 238 -11.26 7.64 -14.69
N PHE A 239 -10.18 8.34 -14.35
CA PHE A 239 -9.97 9.76 -14.68
C PHE A 239 -10.00 10.09 -16.18
N LYS A 240 -9.42 9.24 -17.04
CA LYS A 240 -9.27 9.52 -18.50
C LYS A 240 -9.92 8.45 -19.40
N THR A 241 -10.35 7.32 -18.85
CA THR A 241 -10.95 6.20 -19.58
C THR A 241 -11.92 5.44 -18.68
N GLU A 242 -12.76 4.57 -19.27
CA GLU A 242 -13.57 3.63 -18.51
C GLU A 242 -12.71 2.81 -17.54
N GLY A 243 -13.23 2.59 -16.33
CA GLY A 243 -12.55 1.84 -15.29
C GLY A 243 -13.36 1.86 -13.99
N PRO A 244 -13.07 0.96 -13.04
CA PRO A 244 -13.69 0.98 -11.75
C PRO A 244 -13.05 2.05 -10.85
N PRO A 245 -13.84 2.72 -10.00
CA PRO A 245 -13.34 3.72 -9.08
C PRO A 245 -12.54 3.08 -7.94
N CYS A 246 -11.79 3.92 -7.21
CA CYS A 246 -11.20 3.55 -5.93
C CYS A 246 -12.29 3.14 -4.93
N GLY A 247 -12.17 1.93 -4.39
CA GLY A 247 -13.15 1.39 -3.43
C GLY A 247 -13.22 2.18 -2.12
N ALA A 248 -12.09 2.70 -1.65
CA ALA A 248 -12.01 3.51 -0.42
C ALA A 248 -12.64 4.89 -0.63
N ALA A 249 -12.29 5.58 -1.73
CA ALA A 249 -12.89 6.88 -2.07
C ALA A 249 -14.40 6.75 -2.31
N LYS A 250 -14.86 5.68 -2.96
CA LYS A 250 -16.30 5.42 -3.13
C LYS A 250 -16.98 5.18 -1.78
N ALA A 251 -16.37 4.41 -0.87
CA ALA A 251 -16.94 4.12 0.43
C ALA A 251 -17.00 5.37 1.34
N SER A 252 -16.03 6.28 1.21
CA SER A 252 -15.99 7.52 2.00
C SER A 252 -17.03 8.56 1.58
N LEU A 253 -17.69 8.39 0.42
CA LEU A 253 -18.85 9.23 0.06
C LEU A 253 -20.05 9.00 0.99
N GLU A 254 -20.20 7.78 1.51
CA GLU A 254 -21.28 7.40 2.43
C GLU A 254 -20.75 6.41 3.50
N PRO A 255 -19.92 6.88 4.46
CA PRO A 255 -19.29 5.99 5.45
C PRO A 255 -20.30 5.21 6.29
N SER A 256 -21.51 5.77 6.49
CA SER A 256 -22.60 5.15 7.23
C SER A 256 -23.04 3.79 6.67
N ASN A 257 -22.83 3.53 5.37
CA ASN A 257 -23.14 2.26 4.72
C ASN A 257 -22.14 1.14 5.05
N VAL A 258 -20.97 1.47 5.59
CA VAL A 258 -19.95 0.48 5.98
C VAL A 258 -20.38 -0.20 7.28
N THR A 259 -20.61 -1.51 7.27
CA THR A 259 -21.16 -2.24 8.43
C THR A 259 -20.12 -2.56 9.51
N SER A 260 -18.88 -2.83 9.14
CA SER A 260 -17.78 -3.09 10.08
C SER A 260 -17.44 -1.80 10.85
N GLY A 261 -17.46 -1.85 12.19
CA GLY A 261 -17.20 -0.68 13.03
C GLY A 261 -15.77 -0.12 12.89
N LEU A 262 -14.75 -1.01 12.84
CA LEU A 262 -13.36 -0.60 12.63
C LEU A 262 -13.17 -0.02 11.23
N LEU A 263 -13.73 -0.67 10.21
CA LEU A 263 -13.61 -0.15 8.85
C LEU A 263 -14.35 1.19 8.70
N ARG A 264 -15.54 1.32 9.29
CA ARG A 264 -16.32 2.55 9.27
C ARG A 264 -15.54 3.71 9.87
N SER A 265 -14.84 3.52 11.00
CA SER A 265 -14.04 4.60 11.59
C SER A 265 -12.91 5.05 10.67
N VAL A 266 -12.25 4.11 9.97
CA VAL A 266 -11.20 4.45 8.99
C VAL A 266 -11.78 5.18 7.78
N ILE A 267 -12.90 4.69 7.23
CA ILE A 267 -13.56 5.32 6.09
C ILE A 267 -14.12 6.71 6.45
N GLN A 268 -14.63 6.90 7.67
CA GLN A 268 -15.06 8.21 8.17
C GLN A 268 -13.88 9.16 8.32
N GLN A 269 -12.73 8.70 8.80
CA GLN A 269 -11.54 9.53 8.87
C GLN A 269 -11.08 9.98 7.47
N ILE A 270 -11.09 9.08 6.48
CA ILE A 270 -10.82 9.44 5.07
C ILE A 270 -11.84 10.47 4.57
N ASP A 271 -13.11 10.33 4.97
CA ASP A 271 -14.17 11.27 4.61
C ASP A 271 -13.91 12.67 5.18
N ASP A 272 -13.72 12.76 6.49
CA ASP A 272 -13.53 14.01 7.23
C ASP A 272 -12.31 14.79 6.72
N GLU A 273 -11.19 14.10 6.48
CA GLU A 273 -9.94 14.71 6.01
C GLU A 273 -10.03 15.18 4.56
N ALA A 274 -10.62 14.40 3.66
CA ALA A 274 -10.80 14.80 2.27
C ALA A 274 -11.80 15.96 2.14
N SER A 275 -12.89 15.95 2.91
CA SER A 275 -13.95 16.97 2.87
C SER A 275 -13.45 18.38 3.20
N ALA A 276 -12.34 18.50 3.95
CA ALA A 276 -11.71 19.79 4.23
C ALA A 276 -11.14 20.49 2.97
N PHE A 277 -10.95 19.74 1.89
CA PHE A 277 -10.42 20.22 0.60
C PHE A 277 -11.50 20.25 -0.51
N GLU A 278 -12.76 20.04 -0.15
CA GLU A 278 -13.90 20.05 -1.08
C GLU A 278 -14.74 21.32 -0.86
N GLU A 279 -15.01 22.09 -1.93
CA GLU A 279 -15.90 23.27 -1.82
C GLU A 279 -17.38 22.87 -1.66
N SER A 280 -17.74 21.68 -2.13
CA SER A 280 -19.07 21.09 -2.07
C SER A 280 -18.96 19.57 -2.01
N GLN A 281 -20.05 18.89 -1.63
CA GLN A 281 -20.08 17.42 -1.65
C GLN A 281 -19.62 16.89 -3.03
N PRO A 282 -18.68 15.93 -3.07
CA PRO A 282 -18.07 15.46 -4.31
C PRO A 282 -19.11 14.75 -5.17
N ALA A 283 -19.08 15.01 -6.47
CA ALA A 283 -20.02 14.43 -7.41
C ALA A 283 -19.65 12.99 -7.78
N SER A 284 -18.38 12.62 -7.62
CA SER A 284 -17.84 11.32 -7.99
C SER A 284 -16.74 10.81 -7.03
N PRO A 285 -16.47 9.50 -7.02
CA PRO A 285 -15.29 8.96 -6.35
C PRO A 285 -13.98 9.57 -6.83
N GLU A 286 -13.88 9.94 -8.11
CA GLU A 286 -12.70 10.59 -8.69
C GLU A 286 -12.46 11.99 -8.09
N ASP A 287 -13.50 12.80 -7.91
CA ASP A 287 -13.39 14.09 -7.21
C ASP A 287 -12.88 13.88 -5.78
N ARG A 288 -13.40 12.86 -5.10
CA ARG A 288 -12.97 12.48 -3.76
C ARG A 288 -11.50 12.04 -3.74
N VAL A 289 -10.99 11.38 -4.77
CA VAL A 289 -9.56 11.01 -4.86
C VAL A 289 -8.66 12.24 -5.01
N VAL A 290 -9.09 13.27 -5.76
CA VAL A 290 -8.34 14.53 -5.89
C VAL A 290 -8.26 15.26 -4.54
N ALA A 291 -9.40 15.38 -3.84
CA ALA A 291 -9.46 15.95 -2.51
C ALA A 291 -8.61 15.17 -1.50
N LEU A 292 -8.66 13.82 -1.56
CA LEU A 292 -7.86 12.95 -0.73
C LEU A 292 -6.35 13.13 -0.98
N ALA A 293 -5.92 13.31 -2.24
CA ALA A 293 -4.51 13.60 -2.54
C ALA A 293 -4.04 14.91 -1.90
N SER A 294 -4.91 15.93 -1.85
CA SER A 294 -4.64 17.18 -1.14
C SER A 294 -4.56 16.99 0.37
N ALA A 295 -5.48 16.20 0.95
CA ALA A 295 -5.46 15.85 2.37
C ALA A 295 -4.20 15.05 2.75
N ILE A 296 -3.81 14.06 1.95
CA ILE A 296 -2.57 13.30 2.14
C ILE A 296 -1.36 14.23 2.14
N ARG A 297 -1.28 15.17 1.19
CA ARG A 297 -0.20 16.17 1.16
C ARG A 297 -0.19 16.99 2.45
N HIS A 298 -1.34 17.48 2.89
CA HIS A 298 -1.47 18.24 4.14
C HIS A 298 -1.03 17.42 5.35
N ASN A 299 -1.45 16.17 5.44
CA ASN A 299 -1.08 15.25 6.52
C ASN A 299 0.42 14.98 6.54
N LEU A 300 1.06 14.73 5.40
CA LEU A 300 2.51 14.59 5.31
C LEU A 300 3.26 15.81 5.88
N LEU A 301 2.76 17.02 5.64
CA LEU A 301 3.38 18.26 6.14
C LEU A 301 3.23 18.44 7.66
N SER A 302 2.35 17.69 8.31
CA SER A 302 2.25 17.68 9.78
C SER A 302 3.37 16.89 10.46
N TYR A 303 4.06 15.99 9.74
CA TYR A 303 5.15 15.18 10.29
C TYR A 303 6.41 16.03 10.52
N PRO A 304 6.96 16.07 11.75
CA PRO A 304 8.17 16.84 12.04
C PRO A 304 9.36 16.53 11.14
N ALA A 305 9.58 15.25 10.80
CA ALA A 305 10.67 14.85 9.91
C ALA A 305 10.51 15.40 8.48
N VAL A 306 9.30 15.33 7.93
CA VAL A 306 8.97 15.84 6.58
C VAL A 306 9.09 17.37 6.56
N ARG A 307 8.52 18.04 7.55
CA ARG A 307 8.59 19.50 7.67
C ARG A 307 10.03 19.99 7.78
N ARG A 308 10.84 19.36 8.64
CA ARG A 308 12.28 19.68 8.78
C ARG A 308 13.02 19.49 7.46
N TYR A 309 12.72 18.44 6.69
CA TYR A 309 13.38 18.24 5.40
C TYR A 309 13.02 19.34 4.41
N ILE A 310 11.72 19.68 4.26
CA ILE A 310 11.26 20.74 3.34
C ILE A 310 11.81 22.11 3.74
N GLU A 311 11.89 22.44 5.03
CA GLU A 311 12.48 23.70 5.49
C GLU A 311 13.98 23.83 5.12
N ASN A 312 14.67 22.71 4.90
CA ASN A 312 16.11 22.66 4.62
C ASN A 312 16.47 22.28 3.16
N ALA A 313 15.53 21.77 2.37
CA ALA A 313 15.72 21.29 1.00
C ALA A 313 14.71 21.96 0.03
N HIS A 314 14.92 21.82 -1.28
CA HIS A 314 14.07 22.44 -2.30
C HIS A 314 12.59 21.98 -2.24
N ASP A 315 11.68 22.84 -2.72
CA ASP A 315 10.21 22.75 -2.61
C ASP A 315 9.52 21.49 -3.22
N ASP A 316 10.25 20.64 -3.95
CA ASP A 316 9.69 19.56 -4.78
C ASP A 316 9.68 18.16 -4.12
N LEU A 317 9.63 18.07 -2.78
CA LEU A 317 9.62 16.78 -2.07
C LEU A 317 8.36 15.94 -2.39
N ILE A 318 7.17 16.57 -2.38
CA ILE A 318 5.90 15.86 -2.48
C ILE A 318 5.25 16.19 -3.83
N GLY A 319 4.97 15.16 -4.63
CA GLY A 319 4.24 15.26 -5.89
C GLY A 319 2.98 14.40 -5.89
N SER A 320 2.06 14.66 -6.83
CA SER A 320 0.84 13.87 -7.02
C SER A 320 0.71 13.43 -8.48
N LEU A 321 0.29 12.19 -8.69
CA LEU A 321 -0.02 11.63 -10.01
C LEU A 321 -1.33 10.83 -9.92
N PHE A 322 -1.93 10.60 -11.08
CA PHE A 322 -3.15 9.80 -11.19
C PHE A 322 -2.90 8.55 -12.02
N MET A 323 -3.53 7.45 -11.63
CA MET A 323 -3.36 6.15 -12.25
C MET A 323 -4.71 5.59 -12.71
N ASN A 324 -4.77 5.06 -13.92
CA ASN A 324 -5.93 4.26 -14.32
C ASN A 324 -5.94 2.92 -13.56
N THR A 325 -7.04 2.60 -12.89
CA THR A 325 -7.16 1.40 -12.03
C THR A 325 -6.88 0.08 -12.76
N VAL A 326 -7.17 -0.02 -14.06
CA VAL A 326 -7.03 -1.28 -14.82
C VAL A 326 -5.67 -1.35 -15.51
N THR A 327 -5.31 -0.31 -16.26
CA THR A 327 -4.08 -0.31 -17.06
C THR A 327 -2.85 0.05 -16.25
N ASN A 328 -3.03 0.68 -15.09
CA ASN A 328 -1.97 1.25 -14.24
C ASN A 328 -1.11 2.31 -14.97
N VAL A 329 -1.63 2.89 -16.06
CA VAL A 329 -0.99 4.01 -16.75
C VAL A 329 -1.11 5.26 -15.89
N LEU A 330 0.00 5.97 -15.73
CA LEU A 330 0.08 7.22 -14.99
C LEU A 330 -0.27 8.41 -15.88
N SER A 331 -0.82 9.46 -15.26
CA SER A 331 -0.97 10.77 -15.87
C SER A 331 -0.83 11.87 -14.83
N LEU A 332 -0.47 13.07 -15.29
CA LEU A 332 -0.74 14.30 -14.55
C LEU A 332 -2.26 14.52 -14.47
N GLU A 333 -2.70 15.28 -13.48
CA GLU A 333 -4.09 15.79 -13.37
C GLU A 333 -4.53 16.38 -14.73
#